data_AF-A0A8T1KB53-F1
#
_entry.id   AF-A0A8T1KB53-F1
#
_cell.length_a   1.000
_cell.length_b   1.000
_cell.length_c   1.000
_cell.angle_alpha   90.00
_cell.angle_beta   90.00
_cell.angle_gamma   90.00
#
_symmetry.space_group_name_H-M   'P 1'
#
loop_
_entity.id
_entity.type
_entity.pdbx_description
1 polymer ?
#
loop_
_entity_poly.entity_id
_entity_poly.type
_entity_poly.pdbx_seq_one_letter_code
_entity_poly.pdbx_strand_id
1 'polypeptide(L)'
;MPVVSYPTLNFPPPRHTLRHCSSRLQLHFQWTQAASLQLFVVCNALGCVVAAGFANGCFYAGNVFSRRSSTQQSRPEFLMATLLWTITLYAIAMVLSHLPSLMTQRFVKYPEYKPSLWFCTKKLVKRSGFYFAASLSGMSAVGFLVQNTSLMYQHFKYKLHFYLGDLCTLVFTTGITLAARKIYYEETKQGRDRRSPRSHLRTGKSLSISRKTHPPNFWREYLIKFPNVLLIALAGGYVHVVSWHRILDKGTAVIMGFAIFGIALKLALQEGARVYIIQKKIRSIRTMCVLVGVPTVLIDTQTRIVLLGTQTNTVLVSGTFGMAIAEICMRIAKAVYVLWTIRRRSIALELKFQEKTSNPEKSDNKSSTLSQKLEFESWKRRVLSYHAAEITADMYAEYIAIGCSQSLIFWFVGHPFYPALQLEAGHGLSEVGLARWRFNQVVMLGFQFILEILVDYVCVVLEMAIGLEFERIQEASTFLGVMFMTLAVLNVSISSAVYLC
;
A
#
# COMPACT_ATOMS: atom_id res chain seq x y z
N MET A 1 -24.51 75.01 -14.46
CA MET A 1 -25.28 73.75 -14.62
C MET A 1 -25.13 72.94 -13.33
N PRO A 2 -26.23 72.44 -12.75
CA PRO A 2 -26.25 71.88 -11.40
C PRO A 2 -25.75 70.43 -11.39
N VAL A 3 -25.06 70.06 -10.30
CA VAL A 3 -24.67 68.68 -10.00
C VAL A 3 -25.87 67.97 -9.41
N VAL A 4 -26.39 66.97 -10.14
CA VAL A 4 -27.47 66.10 -9.69
C VAL A 4 -26.88 65.01 -8.78
N SER A 5 -27.24 65.06 -7.50
CA SER A 5 -26.91 64.02 -6.51
C SER A 5 -27.92 62.88 -6.59
N TYR A 6 -27.47 61.66 -6.92
CA TYR A 6 -28.27 60.45 -6.75
C TYR A 6 -28.15 59.92 -5.31
N PRO A 7 -29.25 59.50 -4.66
CA PRO A 7 -29.17 58.83 -3.37
C PRO A 7 -28.72 57.37 -3.58
N THR A 8 -27.50 57.04 -3.16
CA THR A 8 -27.05 55.66 -3.01
C THR A 8 -27.80 55.02 -1.84
N LEU A 9 -28.82 54.22 -2.17
CA LEU A 9 -29.54 53.37 -1.25
C LEU A 9 -28.64 52.20 -0.81
N ASN A 10 -27.87 52.40 0.26
CA ASN A 10 -27.09 51.34 0.90
C ASN A 10 -28.01 50.42 1.71
N PHE A 11 -28.63 49.43 1.06
CA PHE A 11 -29.11 48.26 1.78
C PHE A 11 -27.93 47.28 1.97
N PRO A 12 -27.51 46.98 3.22
CA PRO A 12 -26.58 45.89 3.44
C PRO A 12 -27.27 44.58 3.04
N PRO A 13 -26.62 43.68 2.28
CA PRO A 13 -27.23 42.40 1.94
C PRO A 13 -27.49 41.61 3.24
N PRO A 14 -28.63 40.91 3.35
CA PRO A 14 -28.96 40.17 4.56
C PRO A 14 -27.86 39.12 4.85
N ARG A 15 -27.19 39.28 6.00
CA ARG A 15 -26.08 38.42 6.46
C ARG A 15 -26.44 36.92 6.52
N HIS A 16 -27.73 36.59 6.62
CA HIS A 16 -28.22 35.21 6.61
C HIS A 16 -28.07 34.53 5.24
N THR A 17 -28.27 35.24 4.14
CA THR A 17 -28.16 34.68 2.78
C THR A 17 -26.72 34.42 2.39
N LEU A 18 -25.79 35.29 2.84
CA LEU A 18 -24.34 35.12 2.67
C LEU A 18 -23.79 33.93 3.47
N ARG A 19 -24.25 33.70 4.71
CA ARG A 19 -23.88 32.51 5.49
C ARG A 19 -24.40 31.22 4.85
N HIS A 20 -25.64 31.21 4.35
CA HIS A 20 -26.20 30.05 3.65
C HIS A 20 -25.52 29.77 2.31
N CYS A 21 -25.15 30.82 1.56
CA CYS A 21 -24.42 30.67 0.31
C CYS A 21 -22.98 30.18 0.57
N SER A 22 -22.30 30.74 1.57
CA SER A 22 -20.96 30.31 1.99
C SER A 22 -20.95 28.87 2.50
N SER A 23 -21.94 28.45 3.30
CA SER A 23 -22.00 27.07 3.79
C SER A 23 -22.35 26.07 2.69
N ARG A 24 -23.24 26.43 1.75
CA ARG A 24 -23.53 25.61 0.56
C ARG A 24 -22.33 25.49 -0.37
N LEU A 25 -21.59 26.58 -0.61
CA LEU A 25 -20.35 26.55 -1.39
C LEU A 25 -19.28 25.70 -0.71
N GLN A 26 -19.12 25.83 0.60
CA GLN A 26 -18.14 25.07 1.36
C GLN A 26 -18.46 23.57 1.36
N LEU A 27 -19.74 23.21 1.54
CA LEU A 27 -20.21 21.84 1.36
C LEU A 27 -19.92 21.34 -0.06
N HIS A 28 -20.38 22.05 -1.10
CA HIS A 28 -20.17 21.64 -2.50
C HIS A 28 -18.69 21.42 -2.83
N PHE A 29 -17.82 22.28 -2.31
CA PHE A 29 -16.37 22.13 -2.46
C PHE A 29 -15.83 20.88 -1.76
N GLN A 30 -16.29 20.58 -0.54
CA GLN A 30 -15.95 19.35 0.18
C GLN A 30 -16.38 18.10 -0.58
N TRP A 31 -17.62 18.05 -1.09
CA TRP A 31 -18.10 16.93 -1.91
C TRP A 31 -17.26 16.74 -3.18
N THR A 32 -16.89 17.83 -3.84
CA THR A 32 -16.07 17.78 -5.06
C THR A 32 -14.64 17.30 -4.77
N GLN A 33 -14.03 17.77 -3.68
CA GLN A 33 -12.69 17.32 -3.25
C GLN A 33 -12.70 15.84 -2.83
N ALA A 34 -13.72 15.41 -2.08
CA ALA A 34 -13.90 14.02 -1.70
C ALA A 34 -14.05 13.12 -2.94
N ALA A 35 -14.86 13.54 -3.92
CA ALA A 35 -15.06 12.79 -5.16
C ALA A 35 -13.77 12.67 -5.97
N SER A 36 -12.98 13.74 -6.05
CA SER A 36 -11.67 13.72 -6.71
C SER A 36 -10.73 12.72 -6.02
N LEU A 37 -10.60 12.80 -4.69
CA LEU A 37 -9.76 11.86 -3.93
C LEU A 37 -10.20 10.41 -4.16
N GLN A 38 -11.50 10.15 -4.06
CA GLN A 38 -12.10 8.84 -4.23
C GLN A 38 -11.84 8.27 -5.63
N LEU A 39 -12.03 9.09 -6.66
CA LEU A 39 -11.77 8.70 -8.04
C LEU A 39 -10.30 8.27 -8.24
N PHE A 40 -9.35 9.02 -7.69
CA PHE A 40 -7.92 8.64 -7.78
C PHE A 40 -7.62 7.33 -7.08
N VAL A 41 -8.18 7.10 -5.88
CA VAL A 41 -7.99 5.86 -5.12
C VAL A 41 -8.58 4.68 -5.89
N VAL A 42 -9.82 4.81 -6.36
CA VAL A 42 -10.53 3.77 -7.11
C VAL A 42 -9.81 3.44 -8.41
N CYS A 43 -9.39 4.43 -9.21
CA CYS A 43 -8.66 4.18 -10.45
C CYS A 43 -7.34 3.41 -10.21
N ASN A 44 -6.59 3.81 -9.19
CA ASN A 44 -5.35 3.13 -8.86
C ASN A 44 -5.61 1.71 -8.30
N ALA A 45 -6.64 1.54 -7.47
CA ALA A 45 -7.03 0.24 -6.94
C ALA A 45 -7.52 -0.71 -8.04
N LEU A 46 -8.31 -0.24 -9.00
CA LEU A 46 -8.71 -1.01 -10.18
C LEU A 46 -7.48 -1.52 -10.96
N GLY A 47 -6.46 -0.68 -11.13
CA GLY A 47 -5.17 -1.11 -11.69
C GLY A 47 -4.50 -2.23 -10.89
N CYS A 48 -4.60 -2.20 -9.56
CA CYS A 48 -4.11 -3.27 -8.69
C CYS A 48 -4.93 -4.55 -8.83
N VAL A 49 -6.26 -4.46 -8.93
CA VAL A 49 -7.15 -5.62 -9.14
C VAL A 49 -6.87 -6.29 -10.48
N VAL A 50 -6.69 -5.50 -11.55
CA VAL A 50 -6.32 -6.02 -12.87
C VAL A 50 -4.95 -6.70 -12.82
N ALA A 51 -3.96 -6.10 -12.15
CA ALA A 51 -2.64 -6.71 -11.97
C ALA A 51 -2.70 -8.01 -11.17
N ALA A 52 -3.51 -8.06 -10.11
CA ALA A 52 -3.76 -9.27 -9.32
C ALA A 52 -4.44 -10.37 -10.16
N GLY A 53 -5.45 -10.00 -10.96
CA GLY A 53 -6.12 -10.88 -11.90
C GLY A 53 -5.17 -11.50 -12.92
N PHE A 54 -4.32 -10.67 -13.53
CA PHE A 54 -3.29 -11.12 -14.46
C PHE A 54 -2.25 -12.04 -13.79
N ALA A 55 -1.76 -11.66 -12.61
CA ALA A 55 -0.80 -12.47 -11.85
C ALA A 55 -1.37 -13.85 -11.50
N ASN A 56 -2.61 -13.89 -10.98
CA ASN A 56 -3.30 -15.16 -10.68
C ASN A 56 -3.52 -15.99 -11.95
N GLY A 57 -3.88 -15.38 -13.07
CA GLY A 57 -3.99 -16.07 -14.36
C GLY A 57 -2.67 -16.71 -14.80
N CYS A 58 -1.54 -16.05 -14.59
CA CYS A 58 -0.21 -16.62 -14.87
C CYS A 58 0.08 -17.83 -13.96
N PHE A 59 -0.18 -17.70 -12.65
CA PHE A 59 -0.01 -18.81 -11.71
C PHE A 59 -0.92 -19.99 -12.06
N TYR A 60 -2.19 -19.72 -12.39
CA TYR A 60 -3.16 -20.72 -12.79
C TYR A 60 -2.77 -21.44 -14.10
N ALA A 61 -2.12 -20.76 -15.04
CA ALA A 61 -1.65 -21.39 -16.28
C ALA A 61 -0.57 -22.46 -16.05
N GLY A 62 0.16 -22.39 -14.93
CA GLY A 62 1.24 -23.33 -14.61
C GLY A 62 2.34 -23.33 -15.68
N ASN A 63 2.84 -24.52 -16.03
CA ASN A 63 3.87 -24.68 -17.05
C ASN A 63 3.29 -24.57 -18.48
N VAL A 64 3.35 -23.38 -19.06
CA VAL A 64 2.85 -23.11 -20.42
C VAL A 64 3.58 -23.95 -21.50
N PHE A 65 4.82 -24.36 -21.24
CA PHE A 65 5.60 -25.18 -22.19
C PHE A 65 5.19 -26.65 -22.20
N SER A 66 4.49 -27.13 -21.16
CA SER A 66 4.00 -28.51 -21.06
C SER A 66 2.89 -28.85 -22.05
N ARG A 67 2.19 -27.81 -22.57
CA ARG A 67 0.93 -27.93 -23.34
C ARG A 67 -0.20 -28.70 -22.63
N ARG A 68 -0.03 -29.01 -21.34
CA ARG A 68 -1.04 -29.63 -20.47
C ARG A 68 -1.73 -28.56 -19.63
N SER A 69 -3.02 -28.76 -19.37
CA SER A 69 -3.76 -27.95 -18.38
C SER A 69 -3.05 -28.03 -17.02
N SER A 70 -3.05 -26.94 -16.25
CA SER A 70 -2.47 -26.88 -14.91
C SER A 70 -3.03 -27.94 -13.96
N THR A 71 -4.29 -28.31 -14.14
CA THR A 71 -4.97 -29.38 -13.40
C THR A 71 -4.44 -30.78 -13.71
N GLN A 72 -3.74 -30.96 -14.83
CA GLN A 72 -3.17 -32.23 -15.29
C GLN A 72 -1.63 -32.26 -15.17
N GLN A 73 -1.02 -31.14 -14.79
CA GLN A 73 0.43 -31.06 -14.59
C GLN A 73 0.84 -31.82 -13.34
N SER A 74 2.06 -32.37 -13.35
CA SER A 74 2.61 -32.96 -12.13
C SER A 74 2.85 -31.86 -11.10
N ARG A 75 2.67 -32.18 -9.82
CA ARG A 75 2.97 -31.25 -8.72
C ARG A 75 4.37 -30.59 -8.80
N PRO A 76 5.48 -31.34 -9.02
CA PRO A 76 6.81 -30.73 -9.12
C PRO A 76 6.93 -29.75 -10.29
N GLU A 77 6.27 -30.03 -11.41
CA GLU A 77 6.23 -29.17 -12.59
C GLU A 77 5.43 -27.89 -12.32
N PHE A 78 4.26 -28.00 -11.69
CA PHE A 78 3.44 -26.86 -11.32
C PHE A 78 4.14 -25.95 -10.31
N LEU A 79 4.85 -26.52 -9.33
CA LEU A 79 5.67 -25.77 -8.36
C LEU A 79 6.79 -25.00 -9.04
N MET A 80 7.55 -25.66 -9.94
CA MET A 80 8.61 -24.99 -10.70
C MET A 80 8.05 -23.83 -11.51
N ALA A 81 6.93 -24.03 -12.21
CA ALA A 81 6.26 -22.98 -12.95
C ALA A 81 5.84 -21.81 -12.04
N THR A 82 5.30 -22.12 -10.86
CA THR A 82 4.91 -21.12 -9.86
C THR A 82 6.10 -20.26 -9.44
N LEU A 83 7.24 -20.88 -9.09
CA LEU A 83 8.45 -20.17 -8.71
C LEU A 83 8.98 -19.26 -9.85
N LEU A 84 8.96 -19.75 -11.09
CA LEU A 84 9.36 -18.97 -12.27
C LEU A 84 8.42 -17.80 -12.55
N TRP A 85 7.10 -18.00 -12.39
CA TRP A 85 6.12 -16.92 -12.49
C TRP A 85 6.32 -15.89 -11.38
N THR A 86 6.60 -16.32 -10.15
CA THR A 86 6.88 -15.42 -9.03
C THR A 86 8.03 -14.47 -9.34
N ILE A 87 9.20 -14.97 -9.75
CA ILE A 87 10.34 -14.10 -10.05
C ILE A 87 10.10 -13.19 -11.26
N THR A 88 9.38 -13.70 -12.28
CA THR A 88 9.08 -12.93 -13.49
C THR A 88 8.11 -11.78 -13.22
N LEU A 89 6.98 -12.07 -12.58
CA LEU A 89 5.98 -11.06 -12.21
C LEU A 89 6.53 -10.06 -11.20
N TYR A 90 7.30 -10.52 -10.22
CA TYR A 90 7.99 -9.65 -9.29
C TYR A 90 8.99 -8.73 -9.99
N ALA A 91 9.74 -9.24 -10.97
CA ALA A 91 10.67 -8.43 -11.74
C ALA A 91 9.96 -7.34 -12.55
N ILE A 92 8.84 -7.67 -13.20
CA ILE A 92 8.00 -6.70 -13.91
C ILE A 92 7.48 -5.63 -12.94
N ALA A 93 6.91 -6.03 -11.80
CA ALA A 93 6.39 -5.10 -10.81
C ALA A 93 7.46 -4.16 -10.26
N MET A 94 8.66 -4.68 -9.97
CA MET A 94 9.79 -3.89 -9.51
C MET A 94 10.34 -2.92 -10.58
N VAL A 95 10.35 -3.31 -11.85
CA VAL A 95 10.67 -2.39 -12.95
C VAL A 95 9.66 -1.24 -12.98
N LEU A 96 8.37 -1.56 -12.97
CA LEU A 96 7.29 -0.57 -12.96
C LEU A 96 7.38 0.37 -11.76
N SER A 97 7.71 -0.12 -10.56
CA SER A 97 7.83 0.71 -9.34
C SER A 97 8.95 1.74 -9.38
N HIS A 98 10.02 1.47 -10.12
CA HIS A 98 11.12 2.42 -10.29
C HIS A 98 10.90 3.42 -11.45
N LEU A 99 9.97 3.17 -12.37
CA LEU A 99 9.74 4.05 -13.52
C LEU A 99 9.27 5.46 -13.16
N PRO A 100 8.25 5.69 -12.29
CA PRO A 100 7.80 7.04 -11.95
C PRO A 100 8.93 7.89 -11.36
N SER A 101 9.76 7.26 -10.51
CA SER A 101 10.93 7.92 -9.92
C SER A 101 11.92 8.39 -11.00
N LEU A 102 12.22 7.54 -11.99
CA LEU A 102 13.14 7.88 -13.09
C LEU A 102 12.54 8.88 -14.08
N MET A 103 11.23 8.82 -14.34
CA MET A 103 10.55 9.72 -15.27
C MET A 103 10.50 11.18 -14.79
N THR A 104 10.55 11.39 -13.48
CA THR A 104 10.65 12.75 -12.90
C THR A 104 12.05 13.36 -13.02
N GLN A 105 13.05 12.59 -13.45
CA GLN A 105 14.44 13.02 -13.54
C GLN A 105 14.78 13.57 -14.94
N ARG A 106 15.70 14.55 -14.99
CA ARG A 106 16.25 15.06 -16.25
C ARG A 106 17.57 14.34 -16.56
N PHE A 107 17.59 13.63 -17.68
CA PHE A 107 18.78 12.90 -18.15
C PHE A 107 19.76 13.84 -18.84
N VAL A 108 21.05 13.64 -18.63
CA VAL A 108 22.13 14.45 -19.23
C VAL A 108 22.10 14.35 -20.76
N LYS A 109 21.71 13.20 -21.30
CA LYS A 109 21.63 12.96 -22.76
C LYS A 109 20.50 13.75 -23.45
N TYR A 110 19.44 14.10 -22.72
CA TYR A 110 18.28 14.85 -23.21
C TYR A 110 17.84 15.86 -22.15
N PRO A 111 18.53 17.00 -22.00
CA PRO A 111 18.29 17.93 -20.91
C PRO A 111 16.95 18.67 -21.01
N GLU A 112 16.41 18.81 -22.21
CA GLU A 112 15.20 19.61 -22.50
C GLU A 112 13.91 18.78 -22.54
N TYR A 113 14.00 17.47 -22.72
CA TYR A 113 12.83 16.59 -22.85
C TYR A 113 12.61 15.75 -21.58
N LYS A 114 11.35 15.61 -21.18
CA LYS A 114 10.98 14.59 -20.19
C LYS A 114 11.25 13.20 -20.80
N PRO A 115 11.96 12.31 -20.10
CA PRO A 115 12.28 10.99 -20.65
C PRO A 115 11.00 10.18 -20.89
N SER A 116 10.91 9.54 -22.05
CA SER A 116 9.77 8.66 -22.35
C SER A 116 9.78 7.42 -21.45
N LEU A 117 8.60 6.87 -21.17
CA LEU A 117 8.44 5.67 -20.35
C LEU A 117 9.27 4.51 -20.92
N TRP A 118 9.20 4.30 -22.24
CA TRP A 118 9.96 3.29 -22.94
C TRP A 118 11.48 3.45 -22.80
N PHE A 119 11.98 4.69 -22.85
CA PHE A 119 13.41 4.97 -22.67
C PHE A 119 13.90 4.55 -21.29
N CYS A 120 13.16 4.90 -20.23
CA CYS A 120 13.47 4.50 -18.86
C CYS A 120 13.40 2.98 -18.68
N THR A 121 12.35 2.33 -19.20
CA THR A 121 12.17 0.87 -19.11
C THR A 121 13.31 0.12 -19.78
N LYS A 122 13.62 0.43 -21.05
CA LYS A 122 14.70 -0.23 -21.80
C LYS A 122 16.03 -0.12 -21.07
N LYS A 123 16.30 1.05 -20.48
CA LYS A 123 17.56 1.31 -19.78
C LYS A 123 17.66 0.58 -18.45
N LEU A 124 16.56 0.58 -17.67
CA LEU A 124 16.49 -0.13 -16.40
C LEU A 124 16.64 -1.63 -16.61
N VAL A 125 15.87 -2.20 -17.54
CA VAL A 125 15.92 -3.64 -17.90
C VAL A 125 17.32 -4.04 -18.37
N LYS A 126 17.96 -3.25 -19.23
CA LYS A 126 19.33 -3.53 -19.70
C LYS A 126 20.34 -3.56 -18.55
N ARG A 127 20.24 -2.63 -17.59
CA ARG A 127 21.16 -2.55 -16.44
C ARG A 127 20.84 -3.58 -15.34
N SER A 128 19.58 -4.00 -15.19
CA SER A 128 19.16 -4.99 -14.20
C SER A 128 19.16 -6.44 -14.73
N GLY A 129 19.33 -6.65 -16.04
CA GLY A 129 19.20 -7.96 -16.68
C GLY A 129 20.13 -9.03 -16.11
N PHE A 130 21.37 -8.68 -15.75
CA PHE A 130 22.29 -9.62 -15.10
C PHE A 130 21.77 -10.09 -13.73
N TYR A 131 21.22 -9.17 -12.91
CA TYR A 131 20.63 -9.53 -11.62
C TYR A 131 19.35 -10.34 -11.79
N PHE A 132 18.56 -10.06 -12.84
CA PHE A 132 17.40 -10.88 -13.18
C PHE A 132 17.80 -12.30 -13.53
N ALA A 133 18.79 -12.47 -14.40
CA ALA A 133 19.32 -13.79 -14.77
C ALA A 133 19.83 -14.56 -13.54
N ALA A 134 20.60 -13.90 -12.68
CA ALA A 134 21.10 -14.51 -11.44
C ALA A 134 19.97 -14.97 -10.51
N SER A 135 18.94 -14.13 -10.30
CA SER A 135 17.77 -14.50 -9.48
C SER A 135 16.93 -15.60 -10.12
N LEU A 136 16.77 -15.58 -11.44
CA LEU A 136 16.05 -16.60 -12.19
C LEU A 136 16.76 -17.95 -12.07
N SER A 137 18.08 -17.98 -12.25
CA SER A 137 18.90 -19.19 -12.06
C SER A 137 18.81 -19.72 -10.62
N GLY A 138 18.85 -18.84 -9.62
CA GLY A 138 18.64 -19.22 -8.22
C GLY A 138 17.26 -19.85 -7.99
N MET A 139 16.22 -19.23 -8.54
CA MET A 139 14.85 -19.72 -8.43
C MET A 139 14.67 -21.09 -9.12
N SER A 140 15.27 -21.29 -10.30
CA SER A 140 15.30 -22.58 -10.98
C SER A 140 16.04 -23.65 -10.16
N ALA A 141 17.19 -23.31 -9.57
CA ALA A 141 17.95 -24.22 -8.73
C ALA A 141 17.16 -24.66 -7.49
N VAL A 142 16.44 -23.73 -6.84
CA VAL A 142 15.51 -24.05 -5.74
C VAL A 142 14.42 -24.99 -6.21
N GLY A 143 13.81 -24.72 -7.38
CA GLY A 143 12.82 -25.62 -7.96
C GLY A 143 13.37 -27.02 -8.20
N PHE A 144 14.54 -27.17 -8.81
CA PHE A 144 15.16 -28.47 -9.06
C PHE A 144 15.54 -29.20 -7.77
N LEU A 145 15.99 -28.48 -6.75
CA LEU A 145 16.29 -29.06 -5.44
C LEU A 145 15.03 -29.67 -4.81
N VAL A 146 13.90 -28.96 -4.87
CA VAL A 146 12.62 -29.43 -4.34
C VAL A 146 12.10 -30.64 -5.12
N GLN A 147 12.31 -30.68 -6.44
CA GLN A 147 11.93 -31.82 -7.28
C GLN A 147 12.72 -33.09 -6.96
N ASN A 148 14.02 -32.95 -6.69
CA ASN A 148 14.92 -34.10 -6.52
C ASN A 148 15.09 -34.55 -5.05
N THR A 149 14.63 -33.75 -4.08
CA THR A 149 14.82 -34.03 -2.66
C THR A 149 13.46 -34.25 -1.97
N SER A 150 13.06 -35.51 -1.79
CA SER A 150 11.87 -35.91 -1.02
C SER A 150 11.87 -35.36 0.42
N LEU A 151 13.05 -35.07 0.96
CA LEU A 151 13.29 -34.51 2.29
C LEU A 151 12.68 -33.11 2.47
N MET A 152 12.58 -32.30 1.41
CA MET A 152 11.95 -30.98 1.45
C MET A 152 10.42 -31.03 1.53
N TYR A 153 9.81 -32.13 1.07
CA TYR A 153 8.36 -32.32 1.10
C TYR A 153 7.88 -33.13 2.32
N GLN A 154 8.67 -34.11 2.77
CA GLN A 154 8.27 -35.02 3.86
C GLN A 154 8.68 -34.58 5.27
N HIS A 155 9.80 -33.86 5.43
CA HIS A 155 10.33 -33.53 6.77
C HIS A 155 10.14 -32.06 7.17
N PHE A 156 10.10 -31.13 6.22
CA PHE A 156 9.88 -29.71 6.52
C PHE A 156 8.40 -29.35 6.40
N LYS A 157 7.69 -29.39 7.54
CA LYS A 157 6.32 -28.86 7.68
C LYS A 157 6.20 -27.38 7.26
N TYR A 158 7.31 -26.65 7.30
CA TYR A 158 7.41 -25.27 6.80
C TYR A 158 7.82 -25.31 5.33
N LYS A 159 7.01 -24.72 4.44
CA LYS A 159 7.24 -24.67 2.98
C LYS A 159 8.52 -23.90 2.64
N LEU A 160 9.67 -24.55 2.83
CA LEU A 160 11.00 -23.92 2.78
C LEU A 160 11.33 -23.38 1.38
N HIS A 161 10.70 -23.93 0.33
CA HIS A 161 10.77 -23.42 -1.04
C HIS A 161 10.27 -21.97 -1.17
N PHE A 162 9.26 -21.56 -0.39
CA PHE A 162 8.76 -20.19 -0.36
C PHE A 162 9.83 -19.23 0.18
N TYR A 163 10.43 -19.57 1.33
CA TYR A 163 11.47 -18.75 1.97
C TYR A 163 12.78 -18.68 1.16
N LEU A 164 13.17 -19.80 0.52
CA LEU A 164 14.30 -19.83 -0.42
C LEU A 164 14.02 -18.97 -1.67
N GLY A 165 12.77 -18.98 -2.16
CA GLY A 165 12.31 -18.10 -3.22
C GLY A 165 12.40 -16.62 -2.84
N ASP A 166 12.01 -16.27 -1.62
CA ASP A 166 12.12 -14.90 -1.09
C ASP A 166 13.58 -14.39 -1.04
N LEU A 167 14.54 -15.26 -0.75
CA LEU A 167 15.96 -14.90 -0.85
C LEU A 167 16.37 -14.62 -2.30
N CYS A 168 15.85 -15.38 -3.25
CA CYS A 168 16.12 -15.16 -4.68
C CYS A 168 15.51 -13.83 -5.18
N THR A 169 14.33 -13.46 -4.70
CA THR A 169 13.71 -12.16 -5.03
C THR A 169 14.47 -10.98 -4.42
N LEU A 170 15.08 -11.16 -3.23
CA LEU A 170 15.95 -10.14 -2.61
C LEU A 170 17.18 -9.81 -3.45
N VAL A 171 17.79 -10.83 -4.08
CA VAL A 171 18.92 -10.63 -5.01
C VAL A 171 18.51 -9.66 -6.13
N PHE A 172 17.31 -9.87 -6.70
CA PHE A 172 16.80 -9.00 -7.76
C PHE A 172 16.50 -7.59 -7.25
N THR A 173 15.84 -7.48 -6.09
CA THR A 173 15.50 -6.18 -5.47
C THR A 173 16.73 -5.34 -5.15
N THR A 174 17.79 -5.99 -4.66
CA THR A 174 19.09 -5.35 -4.43
C THR A 174 19.70 -4.89 -5.75
N GLY A 175 19.70 -5.77 -6.76
CA GLY A 175 20.23 -5.50 -8.08
C GLY A 175 19.54 -4.34 -8.80
N ILE A 176 18.21 -4.32 -8.84
CA ILE A 176 17.44 -3.26 -9.50
C ILE A 176 17.56 -1.93 -8.77
N THR A 177 17.61 -1.93 -7.43
CA THR A 177 17.84 -0.71 -6.64
C THR A 177 19.21 -0.10 -6.94
N LEU A 178 20.25 -0.94 -7.04
CA LEU A 178 21.59 -0.49 -7.41
C LEU A 178 21.64 0.02 -8.86
N ALA A 179 20.98 -0.67 -9.79
CA ALA A 179 20.86 -0.23 -11.19
C ALA A 179 20.18 1.13 -11.28
N ALA A 180 19.04 1.33 -10.59
CA ALA A 180 18.32 2.59 -10.55
C ALA A 180 19.18 3.72 -9.94
N ARG A 181 19.93 3.44 -8.86
CA ARG A 181 20.86 4.43 -8.28
C ARG A 181 22.01 4.78 -9.22
N LYS A 182 22.60 3.80 -9.91
CA LYS A 182 23.66 4.07 -10.90
C LYS A 182 23.13 4.97 -12.02
N ILE A 183 21.96 4.64 -12.58
CA ILE A 183 21.28 5.47 -13.58
C ILE A 183 21.06 6.89 -13.04
N TYR A 184 20.56 7.04 -11.82
CA TYR A 184 20.35 8.34 -11.19
C TYR A 184 21.65 9.15 -11.07
N TYR A 185 22.71 8.60 -10.47
CA TYR A 185 23.94 9.35 -10.20
C TYR A 185 24.83 9.58 -11.42
N GLU A 186 24.86 8.66 -12.38
CA GLU A 186 25.74 8.75 -13.56
C GLU A 186 25.09 9.51 -14.70
N GLU A 187 23.76 9.41 -14.86
CA GLU A 187 23.10 9.79 -16.10
C GLU A 187 22.04 10.89 -15.94
N THR A 188 21.73 11.31 -14.71
CA THR A 188 20.81 12.43 -14.46
C THR A 188 21.57 13.68 -14.01
N LYS A 189 21.07 14.85 -14.43
CA LYS A 189 21.66 16.14 -14.03
C LYS A 189 21.57 16.34 -12.51
N GLN A 190 20.41 16.04 -11.92
CA GLN A 190 20.18 16.15 -10.47
C GLN A 190 21.11 15.24 -9.65
N GLY A 191 21.36 14.01 -10.11
CA GLY A 191 22.28 13.09 -9.46
C GLY A 191 23.74 13.52 -9.59
N ARG A 192 24.15 14.05 -10.75
CA ARG A 192 25.50 14.55 -11.01
C ARG A 192 25.79 15.83 -10.20
N ASP A 193 24.85 16.76 -10.16
CA ASP A 193 24.95 18.00 -9.40
C ASP A 193 25.03 17.73 -7.89
N ARG A 194 24.29 16.73 -7.38
CA ARG A 194 24.38 16.26 -5.98
C ARG A 194 25.71 15.58 -5.65
N ARG A 195 26.38 14.99 -6.63
CA ARG A 195 27.74 14.42 -6.47
C ARG A 195 28.83 15.51 -6.53
N SER A 196 28.48 16.69 -7.05
CA SER A 196 29.42 17.78 -7.36
C SER A 196 29.63 18.88 -6.29
N PRO A 197 29.01 18.94 -5.08
CA PRO A 197 29.26 20.07 -4.19
C PRO A 197 30.47 19.80 -3.28
N ARG A 198 31.69 19.92 -3.83
CA ARG A 198 32.90 20.35 -3.07
C ARG A 198 34.18 20.65 -3.87
N SER A 199 34.16 20.69 -5.21
CA SER A 199 35.37 21.05 -5.99
C SER A 199 35.50 22.54 -6.30
N HIS A 200 34.41 23.31 -6.35
CA HIS A 200 34.44 24.70 -6.84
C HIS A 200 34.38 25.81 -5.78
N LEU A 201 34.34 25.48 -4.48
CA LEU A 201 34.28 26.48 -3.39
C LEU A 201 35.38 26.29 -2.32
N ARG A 202 36.60 25.95 -2.74
CA ARG A 202 37.68 25.72 -1.77
C ARG A 202 39.06 26.19 -2.24
N THR A 203 39.14 27.45 -2.62
CA THR A 203 40.37 28.25 -2.51
C THR A 203 40.44 28.84 -1.09
N GLY A 204 40.42 27.96 -0.08
CA GLY A 204 40.36 28.38 1.32
C GLY A 204 40.55 27.20 2.26
N LYS A 205 41.68 27.20 2.97
CA LYS A 205 42.05 26.20 3.99
C LYS A 205 40.94 26.05 5.03
N SER A 206 40.30 24.90 5.07
CA SER A 206 39.49 24.48 6.22
C SER A 206 39.39 22.96 6.17
N LEU A 207 40.12 22.22 7.01
CA LEU A 207 39.99 20.76 7.17
C LEU A 207 38.50 20.40 7.28
N SER A 208 37.95 19.80 6.23
CA SER A 208 36.58 19.32 6.25
C SER A 208 36.59 17.91 5.70
N ILE A 209 36.30 16.96 6.60
CA ILE A 209 36.13 15.54 6.34
C ILE A 209 35.30 15.38 5.07
N SER A 210 35.99 15.00 4.00
CA SER A 210 35.36 14.58 2.75
C SER A 210 34.75 13.21 3.04
N ARG A 211 33.43 13.15 3.28
CA ARG A 211 32.70 11.87 3.20
C ARG A 211 32.82 11.39 1.76
N LYS A 212 33.90 10.66 1.47
CA LYS A 212 34.03 9.84 0.25
C LYS A 212 32.82 8.92 0.25
N THR A 213 31.86 9.20 -0.62
CA THR A 213 30.73 8.32 -0.91
C THR A 213 31.33 7.12 -1.64
N HIS A 214 31.74 6.11 -0.87
CA HIS A 214 32.18 4.82 -1.41
C HIS A 214 31.10 4.29 -2.37
N PRO A 215 31.50 3.66 -3.49
CA PRO A 215 30.54 3.00 -4.37
C PRO A 215 29.70 2.01 -3.55
N PRO A 216 28.39 1.94 -3.76
CA PRO A 216 27.53 1.08 -2.97
C PRO A 216 27.90 -0.38 -3.27
N ASN A 217 28.50 -1.06 -2.29
CA ASN A 217 28.78 -2.50 -2.34
C ASN A 217 27.45 -3.27 -2.33
N PHE A 218 27.33 -4.28 -3.19
CA PHE A 218 26.12 -5.11 -3.31
C PHE A 218 25.71 -5.71 -1.96
N TRP A 219 26.65 -6.32 -1.24
CA TRP A 219 26.42 -6.93 0.07
C TRP A 219 25.92 -5.95 1.14
N ARG A 220 26.40 -4.72 1.12
CA ARG A 220 25.92 -3.69 2.05
C ARG A 220 24.47 -3.33 1.76
N GLU A 221 24.11 -3.17 0.49
CA GLU A 221 22.72 -2.88 0.11
C GLU A 221 21.80 -4.07 0.38
N TYR A 222 22.29 -5.29 0.17
CA TYR A 222 21.59 -6.53 0.50
C TYR A 222 21.24 -6.60 2.00
N LEU A 223 22.22 -6.35 2.88
CA LEU A 223 22.00 -6.32 4.34
C LEU A 223 21.03 -5.21 4.77
N ILE A 224 21.09 -4.04 4.13
CA ILE A 224 20.14 -2.94 4.40
C ILE A 224 18.70 -3.32 4.01
N LYS A 225 18.54 -4.15 2.98
CA LYS A 225 17.23 -4.60 2.47
C LYS A 225 16.71 -5.87 3.15
N PHE A 226 17.54 -6.57 3.92
CA PHE A 226 17.18 -7.78 4.64
C PHE A 226 15.93 -7.65 5.54
N PRO A 227 15.70 -6.54 6.28
CA PRO A 227 14.48 -6.38 7.08
C PRO A 227 13.19 -6.46 6.26
N ASN A 228 13.22 -6.09 4.98
CA ASN A 228 12.05 -6.20 4.10
C ASN A 228 11.72 -7.67 3.79
N VAL A 229 12.74 -8.51 3.64
CA VAL A 229 12.55 -9.97 3.48
C VAL A 229 12.04 -10.59 4.75
N LEU A 230 12.56 -10.16 5.92
CA LEU A 230 12.01 -10.61 7.19
C LEU A 230 10.52 -10.28 7.29
N LEU A 231 10.09 -9.10 6.82
CA LEU A 231 8.68 -8.72 6.80
C LEU A 231 7.85 -9.59 5.83
N ILE A 232 8.36 -9.89 4.64
CA ILE A 232 7.71 -10.80 3.68
C ILE A 232 7.64 -12.22 4.24
N ALA A 233 8.71 -12.70 4.87
CA ALA A 233 8.78 -14.01 5.50
C ALA A 233 7.83 -14.12 6.71
N LEU A 234 7.68 -13.05 7.50
CA LEU A 234 6.69 -12.96 8.57
C LEU A 234 5.26 -12.95 8.01
N ALA A 235 5.01 -12.24 6.90
CA ALA A 235 3.72 -12.26 6.23
C ALA A 235 3.38 -13.66 5.69
N GLY A 236 4.32 -14.32 4.99
CA GLY A 236 4.16 -15.70 4.56
C GLY A 236 4.02 -16.67 5.74
N GLY A 237 4.72 -16.41 6.84
CA GLY A 237 4.55 -17.13 8.11
C GLY A 237 3.14 -16.99 8.69
N TYR A 238 2.57 -15.78 8.65
CA TYR A 238 1.17 -15.55 9.03
C TYR A 238 0.21 -16.33 8.14
N VAL A 239 0.34 -16.27 6.81
CA VAL A 239 -0.49 -17.07 5.90
C VAL A 239 -0.31 -18.58 6.13
N HIS A 240 0.92 -19.03 6.42
CA HIS A 240 1.20 -20.42 6.78
C HIS A 240 0.45 -20.84 8.05
N VAL A 241 0.46 -20.01 9.10
CA VAL A 241 -0.26 -20.31 10.34
C VAL A 241 -1.76 -20.42 10.07
N VAL A 242 -2.31 -19.52 9.25
CA VAL A 242 -3.72 -19.52 8.85
C VAL A 242 -4.10 -20.77 8.07
N SER A 243 -3.30 -21.13 7.06
CA SER A 243 -3.49 -22.33 6.24
C SER A 243 -3.31 -23.62 7.07
N TRP A 244 -2.29 -23.68 7.92
CA TRP A 244 -1.96 -24.85 8.75
C TRP A 244 -3.05 -25.17 9.77
N HIS A 245 -3.63 -24.14 10.39
CA HIS A 245 -4.70 -24.33 11.37
C HIS A 245 -6.01 -24.81 10.75
N ARG A 246 -6.08 -24.95 9.41
CA ARG A 246 -7.27 -25.33 8.65
C ARG A 246 -8.50 -24.61 9.20
N ILE A 247 -8.36 -23.29 9.40
CA ILE A 247 -9.39 -22.46 10.05
C ILE A 247 -10.71 -22.56 9.27
N LEU A 248 -10.62 -22.76 7.96
CA LEU A 248 -11.73 -22.97 7.05
C LEU A 248 -12.52 -24.28 7.30
N ASP A 249 -11.90 -25.31 7.88
CA ASP A 249 -12.56 -26.57 8.23
C ASP A 249 -13.07 -26.58 9.69
N LYS A 250 -12.88 -25.49 10.45
CA LYS A 250 -13.33 -25.35 11.84
C LYS A 250 -14.63 -24.57 11.88
N GLY A 251 -15.50 -24.89 12.83
CA GLY A 251 -16.84 -24.28 12.95
C GLY A 251 -16.82 -22.75 13.05
N THR A 252 -17.97 -22.14 12.76
CA THR A 252 -18.19 -20.68 12.62
C THR A 252 -17.58 -19.82 13.72
N ALA A 253 -17.52 -20.32 14.96
CA ALA A 253 -16.92 -19.61 16.09
C ALA A 253 -15.41 -19.35 15.93
N VAL A 254 -14.66 -20.29 15.35
CA VAL A 254 -13.20 -20.16 15.14
C VAL A 254 -12.92 -19.17 14.00
N ILE A 255 -13.75 -19.18 12.96
CA ILE A 255 -13.68 -18.24 11.84
C ILE A 255 -13.95 -16.81 12.33
N MET A 256 -15.01 -16.63 13.14
CA MET A 256 -15.32 -15.33 13.76
C MET A 256 -14.20 -14.85 14.68
N GLY A 257 -13.63 -15.75 15.50
CA GLY A 257 -12.47 -15.43 16.35
C GLY A 257 -11.24 -14.99 15.54
N PHE A 258 -10.97 -15.64 14.41
CA PHE A 258 -9.89 -15.25 13.50
C PHE A 258 -10.15 -13.87 12.86
N ALA A 259 -11.36 -13.59 12.41
CA ALA A 259 -11.72 -12.28 11.86
C ALA A 259 -11.56 -11.16 12.89
N ILE A 260 -12.03 -11.38 14.13
CA ILE A 260 -11.86 -10.42 15.24
C ILE A 260 -10.37 -10.22 15.54
N PHE A 261 -9.58 -11.28 15.58
CA PHE A 261 -8.13 -11.19 15.78
C PHE A 261 -7.43 -10.42 14.66
N GLY A 262 -7.83 -10.64 13.40
CA GLY A 262 -7.32 -9.90 12.23
C GLY A 262 -7.58 -8.40 12.35
N ILE A 263 -8.80 -8.01 12.72
CA ILE A 263 -9.18 -6.62 12.97
C ILE A 263 -8.37 -6.03 14.13
N ALA A 264 -8.23 -6.75 15.24
CA ALA A 264 -7.44 -6.29 16.39
C ALA A 264 -5.95 -6.10 16.03
N LEU A 265 -5.38 -7.03 15.25
CA LEU A 265 -4.01 -6.94 14.77
C LEU A 265 -3.81 -5.76 13.81
N LYS A 266 -4.76 -5.53 12.89
CA LYS A 266 -4.80 -4.36 12.00
C LYS A 266 -4.76 -3.06 12.81
N LEU A 267 -5.64 -2.91 13.81
CA LEU A 267 -5.70 -1.72 14.65
C LEU A 267 -4.42 -1.53 15.48
N ALA A 268 -3.87 -2.62 16.04
CA ALA A 268 -2.62 -2.56 16.81
C ALA A 268 -1.42 -2.11 15.95
N LEU A 269 -1.34 -2.58 14.70
CA LEU A 269 -0.30 -2.17 13.75
C LEU A 269 -0.47 -0.72 13.31
N GLN A 270 -1.71 -0.28 13.06
CA GLN A 270 -2.02 1.13 12.74
C GLN A 270 -1.61 2.05 13.91
N GLU A 271 -1.98 1.75 15.15
CA GLU A 271 -1.57 2.59 16.29
C GLU A 271 -0.05 2.49 16.57
N GLY A 272 0.56 1.32 16.39
CA GLY A 272 2.01 1.15 16.48
C GLY A 272 2.77 2.02 15.46
N ALA A 273 2.29 2.07 14.22
CA ALA A 273 2.84 2.91 13.17
C ALA A 273 2.72 4.41 13.51
N ARG A 274 1.58 4.83 14.07
CA ARG A 274 1.34 6.20 14.55
C ARG A 274 2.38 6.60 15.60
N VAL A 275 2.55 5.78 16.64
CA VAL A 275 3.52 6.01 17.72
C VAL A 275 4.92 6.12 17.15
N TYR A 276 5.31 5.19 16.28
CA TYR A 276 6.61 5.17 15.64
C TYR A 276 6.89 6.46 14.82
N ILE A 277 5.94 6.90 13.99
CA ILE A 277 6.08 8.09 13.14
C ILE A 277 6.22 9.37 13.99
N ILE A 278 5.45 9.47 15.07
CA ILE A 278 5.50 10.62 15.97
C ILE A 278 6.85 10.65 16.71
N GLN A 279 7.31 9.51 17.25
CA GLN A 279 8.57 9.39 17.97
C GLN A 279 9.79 9.64 17.07
N LYS A 280 9.83 9.05 15.87
CA LYS A 280 10.93 9.22 14.91
C LYS A 280 10.85 10.50 14.09
N LYS A 281 9.83 11.35 14.33
CA LYS A 281 9.61 12.63 13.64
C LYS A 281 9.61 12.50 12.12
N ILE A 282 9.07 11.41 11.58
CA ILE A 282 9.01 11.16 10.13
C ILE A 282 8.06 12.18 9.49
N ARG A 283 8.48 12.80 8.38
CA ARG A 283 7.70 13.81 7.64
C ARG A 283 7.25 13.35 6.25
N SER A 284 7.78 12.24 5.76
CA SER A 284 7.50 11.76 4.40
C SER A 284 6.18 11.00 4.36
N ILE A 285 5.16 11.55 3.68
CA ILE A 285 3.84 10.93 3.55
C ILE A 285 3.92 9.55 2.88
N ARG A 286 4.82 9.40 1.90
CA ARG A 286 5.10 8.13 1.23
C ARG A 286 5.50 7.02 2.21
N THR A 287 6.35 7.35 3.18
CA THR A 287 6.78 6.39 4.20
C THR A 287 5.65 6.06 5.17
N MET A 288 4.79 7.04 5.49
CA MET A 288 3.62 6.81 6.34
C MET A 288 2.64 5.83 5.67
N CYS A 289 2.30 6.07 4.40
CA CYS A 289 1.41 5.18 3.64
C CYS A 289 2.00 3.78 3.47
N VAL A 290 3.31 3.62 3.25
CA VAL A 290 3.96 2.30 3.17
C VAL A 290 3.87 1.57 4.51
N LEU A 291 4.16 2.26 5.61
CA LEU A 291 4.20 1.65 6.95
C LEU A 291 2.82 1.13 7.38
N VAL A 292 1.76 1.85 7.02
CA VAL A 292 0.37 1.48 7.36
C VAL A 292 -0.23 0.55 6.30
N GLY A 293 -0.14 0.92 5.02
CA GLY A 293 -0.85 0.22 3.95
C GLY A 293 -0.32 -1.18 3.65
N VAL A 294 0.99 -1.41 3.75
CA VAL A 294 1.56 -2.74 3.44
C VAL A 294 1.03 -3.83 4.38
N PRO A 295 1.11 -3.70 5.71
CA PRO A 295 0.54 -4.68 6.62
C PRO A 295 -0.98 -4.82 6.50
N THR A 296 -1.71 -3.70 6.32
CA THR A 296 -3.18 -3.71 6.23
C THR A 296 -3.67 -4.53 5.04
N VAL A 297 -3.11 -4.32 3.83
CA VAL A 297 -3.49 -5.09 2.64
C VAL A 297 -3.30 -6.59 2.87
N LEU A 298 -2.17 -6.98 3.48
CA LEU A 298 -1.84 -8.39 3.71
C LEU A 298 -2.85 -9.01 4.68
N ILE A 299 -3.12 -8.38 5.82
CA ILE A 299 -4.06 -8.89 6.83
C ILE A 299 -5.49 -8.95 6.28
N ASP A 300 -5.94 -7.88 5.63
CA ASP A 300 -7.31 -7.79 5.13
C ASP A 300 -7.57 -8.79 4.02
N THR A 301 -6.58 -9.05 3.15
CA THR A 301 -6.70 -10.06 2.11
C THR A 301 -6.89 -11.45 2.70
N GLN A 302 -6.07 -11.84 3.67
CA GLN A 302 -6.17 -13.18 4.28
C GLN A 302 -7.46 -13.33 5.08
N THR A 303 -7.85 -12.29 5.82
CA THR A 303 -9.13 -12.27 6.56
C THR A 303 -10.31 -12.44 5.61
N ARG A 304 -10.29 -11.75 4.46
CA ARG A 304 -11.33 -11.87 3.43
C ARG A 304 -11.35 -13.24 2.75
N ILE A 305 -10.19 -13.83 2.44
CA ILE A 305 -10.14 -15.21 1.88
C ILE A 305 -10.80 -16.20 2.84
N VAL A 306 -10.49 -16.10 4.14
CA VAL A 306 -11.08 -16.97 5.17
C VAL A 306 -12.58 -16.76 5.29
N LEU A 307 -13.04 -15.50 5.28
CA LEU A 307 -14.47 -15.17 5.41
C LEU A 307 -15.29 -15.58 4.17
N LEU A 308 -14.73 -15.39 2.97
CA LEU A 308 -15.35 -15.79 1.70
C LEU A 308 -15.46 -17.32 1.57
N GLY A 309 -14.53 -18.06 2.18
CA GLY A 309 -14.52 -19.51 2.15
C GLY A 309 -15.74 -20.20 2.79
N THR A 310 -16.48 -19.48 3.64
CA THR A 310 -17.40 -20.10 4.62
C THR A 310 -18.85 -19.59 4.58
N GLN A 311 -19.17 -18.57 3.76
CA GLN A 311 -20.44 -17.85 3.85
C GLN A 311 -21.43 -18.18 2.73
N THR A 312 -22.70 -18.36 3.11
CA THR A 312 -23.84 -18.28 2.20
C THR A 312 -24.09 -16.83 1.79
N ASN A 313 -24.67 -16.62 0.60
CA ASN A 313 -24.91 -15.26 0.06
C ASN A 313 -25.62 -14.33 1.05
N THR A 314 -26.55 -14.85 1.86
CA THR A 314 -27.34 -14.05 2.81
C THR A 314 -26.52 -13.55 4.01
N VAL A 315 -25.65 -14.40 4.56
CA VAL A 315 -24.75 -14.04 5.67
C VAL A 315 -23.69 -13.05 5.19
N LEU A 316 -23.27 -13.17 3.94
CA LEU A 316 -22.29 -12.29 3.35
C LEU A 316 -22.84 -10.89 3.07
N VAL A 317 -24.10 -10.78 2.63
CA VAL A 317 -24.79 -9.49 2.48
C VAL A 317 -25.00 -8.82 3.84
N SER A 318 -25.52 -9.53 4.84
CA SER A 318 -25.72 -8.94 6.18
C SER A 318 -24.40 -8.56 6.86
N GLY A 319 -23.35 -9.37 6.69
CA GLY A 319 -22.00 -9.07 7.13
C GLY A 319 -21.41 -7.83 6.45
N THR A 320 -21.67 -7.65 5.15
CA THR A 320 -21.21 -6.47 4.40
C THR A 320 -21.83 -5.18 4.94
N PHE A 321 -23.14 -5.17 5.21
CA PHE A 321 -23.79 -4.02 5.84
C PHE A 321 -23.32 -3.78 7.28
N GLY A 322 -23.11 -4.84 8.06
CA GLY A 322 -22.58 -4.73 9.41
C GLY A 322 -21.17 -4.12 9.45
N MET A 323 -20.29 -4.54 8.53
CA MET A 323 -18.94 -3.98 8.39
C MET A 323 -18.98 -2.51 7.98
N ALA A 324 -19.84 -2.14 7.03
CA ALA A 324 -20.01 -0.76 6.58
C ALA A 324 -20.43 0.19 7.72
N ILE A 325 -21.39 -0.22 8.56
CA ILE A 325 -21.81 0.59 9.70
C ILE A 325 -20.67 0.73 10.72
N ALA A 326 -20.00 -0.39 11.04
CA ALA A 326 -18.89 -0.38 11.98
C ALA A 326 -17.74 0.53 11.51
N GLU A 327 -17.45 0.52 10.21
CA GLU A 327 -16.43 1.36 9.60
C GLU A 327 -16.77 2.84 9.70
N ILE A 328 -17.99 3.25 9.33
CA ILE A 328 -18.46 4.64 9.47
C ILE A 328 -18.30 5.10 10.92
N CYS A 329 -18.76 4.31 11.87
CA CYS A 329 -18.63 4.62 13.29
C CYS A 329 -17.17 4.77 13.72
N MET A 330 -16.29 3.85 13.30
CA MET A 330 -14.87 3.88 13.65
C MET A 330 -14.12 5.05 13.03
N ARG A 331 -14.41 5.40 11.76
CA ARG A 331 -13.80 6.55 11.07
C ARG A 331 -14.19 7.87 11.71
N ILE A 332 -15.48 8.06 11.99
CA ILE A 332 -15.97 9.24 12.71
C ILE A 332 -15.34 9.32 14.10
N ALA A 333 -15.34 8.22 14.86
CA ALA A 333 -14.77 8.19 16.21
C ALA A 333 -13.27 8.55 16.20
N LYS A 334 -12.49 8.01 15.26
CA LYS A 334 -11.07 8.35 15.08
C LYS A 334 -10.88 9.82 14.70
N ALA A 335 -11.65 10.34 13.75
CA ALA A 335 -11.56 11.74 13.32
C ALA A 335 -11.84 12.72 14.49
N VAL A 336 -12.91 12.45 15.25
CA VAL A 336 -13.27 13.22 16.45
C VAL A 336 -12.16 13.11 17.51
N TYR A 337 -11.63 11.92 17.75
CA TYR A 337 -10.54 11.70 18.71
C TYR A 337 -9.26 12.48 18.33
N VAL A 338 -8.88 12.49 17.06
CA VAL A 338 -7.72 13.24 16.56
C VAL A 338 -7.93 14.74 16.77
N LEU A 339 -9.10 15.27 16.39
CA LEU A 339 -9.41 16.68 16.55
C LEU A 339 -9.45 17.08 18.03
N TRP A 340 -10.07 16.26 18.88
CA TRP A 340 -10.11 16.46 20.32
C TRP A 340 -8.69 16.50 20.92
N THR A 341 -7.82 15.60 20.49
CA THR A 341 -6.42 15.54 20.96
C THR A 341 -5.64 16.81 20.56
N ILE A 342 -5.85 17.31 19.33
CA ILE A 342 -5.24 18.56 18.86
C ILE A 342 -5.76 19.76 19.68
N ARG A 343 -7.09 19.85 19.88
CA ARG A 343 -7.72 20.92 20.66
C ARG A 343 -7.21 20.94 22.10
N ARG A 344 -7.19 19.78 22.76
CA ARG A 344 -6.70 19.65 24.15
C ARG A 344 -5.26 20.13 24.30
N ARG A 345 -4.38 19.78 23.36
CA ARG A 345 -2.98 20.25 23.38
C ARG A 345 -2.85 21.74 23.06
N SER A 346 -3.69 22.28 22.17
CA SER A 346 -3.70 23.72 21.87
C SER A 346 -4.10 24.55 23.10
N ILE A 347 -5.12 24.11 23.84
CA ILE A 347 -5.57 24.78 25.07
C ILE A 347 -4.47 24.71 26.14
N ALA A 348 -3.85 23.54 26.31
CA ALA A 348 -2.76 23.38 27.28
C ALA A 348 -1.52 24.25 26.95
N LEU A 349 -1.24 24.51 25.67
CA LEU A 349 -0.18 25.42 25.26
C LEU A 349 -0.55 26.88 25.47
N GLU A 350 -1.78 27.27 25.16
CA GLU A 350 -2.27 28.64 25.39
C GLU A 350 -2.24 29.00 26.88
N LEU A 351 -2.67 28.07 27.75
CA LEU A 351 -2.59 28.24 29.20
C LEU A 351 -1.13 28.44 29.67
N LYS A 352 -0.19 27.63 29.15
CA LYS A 352 1.24 27.79 29.45
C LYS A 352 1.81 29.13 28.97
N PHE A 353 1.32 29.65 27.85
CA PHE A 353 1.74 30.95 27.34
C PHE A 353 1.17 32.11 28.16
N GLN A 354 -0.08 32.00 28.61
CA GLN A 354 -0.71 32.98 29.50
C GLN A 354 0.01 33.04 30.86
N GLU A 355 0.27 31.89 31.49
CA GLU A 355 1.00 31.81 32.77
C GLU A 355 2.41 32.43 32.68
N LYS A 356 3.11 32.20 31.56
CA LYS A 356 4.45 32.73 31.31
C LYS A 356 4.47 34.22 30.98
N THR A 357 3.34 34.78 30.54
CA THR A 357 3.18 36.22 30.26
C THR A 357 2.85 37.00 31.54
N SER A 358 2.15 36.38 32.49
CA SER A 358 1.87 36.95 33.81
C SER A 358 3.07 37.01 34.76
N ASN A 359 4.17 36.30 34.48
CA ASN A 359 5.40 36.32 35.28
C ASN A 359 6.61 36.86 34.46
N PRO A 360 6.86 38.18 34.49
CA PRO A 360 7.76 38.87 33.55
C PRO A 360 9.27 38.77 33.83
N GLU A 361 9.72 38.08 34.89
CA GLU A 361 11.14 38.10 35.33
C GLU A 361 12.15 37.38 34.42
N LYS A 362 11.76 36.81 33.25
CA LYS A 362 12.70 36.16 32.32
C LYS A 362 12.55 36.68 30.89
N SER A 363 13.22 37.79 30.60
CA SER A 363 13.20 38.55 29.35
C SER A 363 13.86 37.86 28.14
N ASP A 364 14.59 36.74 28.31
CA ASP A 364 15.21 35.98 27.20
C ASP A 364 14.25 35.01 26.46
N ASN A 365 12.97 34.96 26.82
CA ASN A 365 12.09 33.82 26.51
C ASN A 365 11.22 33.92 25.24
N LYS A 366 11.26 35.00 24.45
CA LYS A 366 10.46 35.07 23.20
C LYS A 366 10.84 33.97 22.20
N SER A 367 12.12 33.60 22.16
CA SER A 367 12.63 32.51 21.31
C SER A 367 12.10 31.13 21.74
N SER A 368 11.97 30.89 23.06
CA SER A 368 11.48 29.61 23.60
C SER A 368 9.98 29.41 23.37
N THR A 369 9.18 30.48 23.46
CA THR A 369 7.75 30.48 23.14
C THR A 369 7.49 30.24 21.65
N LEU A 370 8.23 30.91 20.77
CA LEU A 370 8.15 30.69 19.32
C LEU A 370 8.54 29.25 18.96
N SER A 371 9.61 28.73 19.57
CA SER A 371 10.06 27.35 19.37
C SER A 371 8.98 26.33 19.79
N GLN A 372 8.31 26.53 20.92
CA GLN A 372 7.22 25.66 21.38
C GLN A 372 6.00 25.70 20.44
N LYS A 373 5.63 26.88 19.95
CA LYS A 373 4.54 27.03 18.96
C LYS A 373 4.88 26.35 17.64
N LEU A 374 6.12 26.51 17.15
CA LEU A 374 6.60 25.83 15.94
C LEU A 374 6.65 24.31 16.12
N GLU A 375 7.06 23.81 17.30
CA GLU A 375 7.06 22.38 17.60
C GLU A 375 5.63 21.82 17.59
N PHE A 376 4.69 22.51 18.23
CA PHE A 376 3.27 22.13 18.22
C PHE A 376 2.70 22.10 16.80
N GLU A 377 2.89 23.15 16.00
CA GLU A 377 2.42 23.18 14.62
C GLU A 377 3.04 22.06 13.78
N SER A 378 4.33 21.77 13.99
CA SER A 378 4.99 20.64 13.33
C SER A 378 4.44 19.28 13.78
N TRP A 379 4.01 19.15 15.04
CA TRP A 379 3.39 17.95 15.58
C TRP A 379 1.96 17.79 15.07
N LYS A 380 1.16 18.85 15.11
CA LYS A 380 -0.21 18.90 14.57
C LYS A 380 -0.21 18.51 13.10
N ARG A 381 0.67 19.11 12.29
CA ARG A 381 0.82 18.78 10.86
C ARG A 381 1.20 17.32 10.65
N ARG A 382 2.03 16.73 11.51
CA ARG A 382 2.39 15.30 11.44
C ARG A 382 1.22 14.39 11.77
N VAL A 383 0.45 14.69 12.81
CA VAL A 383 -0.73 13.91 13.19
C VAL A 383 -1.79 13.96 12.09
N LEU A 384 -2.07 15.14 11.53
CA LEU A 384 -3.00 15.28 10.42
C LEU A 384 -2.51 14.56 9.15
N SER A 385 -1.23 14.71 8.80
CA SER A 385 -0.66 14.01 7.64
C SER A 385 -0.68 12.49 7.82
N TYR A 386 -0.47 12.01 9.06
CA TYR A 386 -0.54 10.59 9.38
C TYR A 386 -1.98 10.07 9.25
N HIS A 387 -2.95 10.76 9.84
CA HIS A 387 -4.34 10.34 9.81
C HIS A 387 -4.87 10.29 8.38
N ALA A 388 -4.57 11.30 7.57
CA ALA A 388 -4.91 11.28 6.16
C ALA A 388 -4.23 10.10 5.43
N ALA A 389 -2.94 9.84 5.71
CA ALA A 389 -2.21 8.73 5.12
C ALA A 389 -2.76 7.35 5.54
N GLU A 390 -3.21 7.23 6.79
CA GLU A 390 -3.88 6.05 7.34
C GLU A 390 -5.19 5.80 6.60
N ILE A 391 -6.10 6.78 6.56
CA ILE A 391 -7.40 6.66 5.87
C ILE A 391 -7.19 6.28 4.41
N THR A 392 -6.33 7.00 3.67
CA THR A 392 -6.11 6.68 2.27
C THR A 392 -5.51 5.28 2.10
N ALA A 393 -4.54 4.89 2.92
CA ALA A 393 -3.94 3.57 2.86
C ALA A 393 -4.94 2.45 3.20
N ASP A 394 -5.88 2.71 4.12
CA ASP A 394 -6.95 1.80 4.51
C ASP A 394 -7.92 1.57 3.35
N MET A 395 -8.38 2.64 2.69
CA MET A 395 -9.23 2.55 1.49
C MET A 395 -8.56 1.76 0.36
N TYR A 396 -7.27 2.02 0.08
CA TYR A 396 -6.51 1.20 -0.87
C TYR A 396 -6.46 -0.26 -0.42
N ALA A 397 -6.19 -0.50 0.85
CA ALA A 397 -6.07 -1.85 1.38
C ALA A 397 -7.37 -2.64 1.22
N GLU A 398 -8.51 -2.01 1.48
CA GLU A 398 -9.81 -2.65 1.34
C GLU A 398 -10.11 -3.02 -0.10
N TYR A 399 -9.99 -2.08 -1.04
CA TYR A 399 -10.23 -2.35 -2.46
C TYR A 399 -9.29 -3.42 -3.03
N ILE A 400 -8.01 -3.36 -2.65
CA ILE A 400 -7.02 -4.33 -3.09
C ILE A 400 -7.30 -5.69 -2.46
N ALA A 401 -7.67 -5.75 -1.19
CA ALA A 401 -8.00 -7.00 -0.50
C ALA A 401 -9.25 -7.66 -1.06
N ILE A 402 -10.29 -6.88 -1.42
CA ILE A 402 -11.47 -7.37 -2.15
C ILE A 402 -11.03 -7.99 -3.48
N GLY A 403 -10.29 -7.24 -4.30
CA GLY A 403 -9.88 -7.71 -5.62
C GLY A 403 -8.93 -8.91 -5.59
N CYS A 404 -7.94 -8.91 -4.68
CA CYS A 404 -6.98 -10.01 -4.55
C CYS A 404 -7.65 -11.29 -4.07
N SER A 405 -8.50 -11.21 -3.04
CA SER A 405 -9.18 -12.39 -2.48
C SER A 405 -10.17 -12.99 -3.49
N GLN A 406 -10.99 -12.16 -4.15
CA GLN A 406 -11.94 -12.60 -5.18
C GLN A 406 -11.23 -13.15 -6.42
N SER A 407 -10.11 -12.53 -6.83
CA SER A 407 -9.31 -13.05 -7.94
C SER A 407 -8.71 -14.42 -7.62
N LEU A 408 -8.18 -14.64 -6.42
CA LEU A 408 -7.65 -15.94 -6.01
C LEU A 408 -8.75 -17.02 -6.06
N ILE A 409 -9.92 -16.73 -5.48
CA ILE A 409 -11.07 -17.65 -5.49
C ILE A 409 -11.53 -17.93 -6.93
N PHE A 410 -11.68 -16.90 -7.76
CA PHE A 410 -12.11 -17.06 -9.15
C PHE A 410 -11.24 -18.05 -9.94
N TRP A 411 -9.91 -17.95 -9.80
CA TRP A 411 -8.95 -18.79 -10.51
C TRP A 411 -8.76 -20.17 -9.87
N PHE A 412 -8.62 -20.26 -8.55
CA PHE A 412 -8.18 -21.48 -7.87
C PHE A 412 -9.31 -22.38 -7.34
N VAL A 413 -10.57 -21.94 -7.40
CA VAL A 413 -11.71 -22.80 -7.02
C VAL A 413 -11.74 -24.07 -7.87
N GLY A 414 -11.79 -25.22 -7.18
CA GLY A 414 -11.82 -26.54 -7.80
C GLY A 414 -10.45 -27.04 -8.30
N HIS A 415 -9.36 -26.31 -8.06
CA HIS A 415 -8.03 -26.74 -8.46
C HIS A 415 -7.50 -27.86 -7.53
N PRO A 416 -6.93 -28.96 -8.06
CA PRO A 416 -6.52 -30.13 -7.25
C PRO A 416 -5.42 -29.82 -6.24
N PHE A 417 -4.52 -28.87 -6.55
CA PHE A 417 -3.44 -28.48 -5.65
C PHE A 417 -3.81 -27.38 -4.62
N TYR A 418 -5.06 -26.92 -4.58
CA TYR A 418 -5.52 -25.88 -3.65
C TYR A 418 -6.75 -26.33 -2.84
N PRO A 419 -6.66 -27.43 -2.06
CA PRO A 419 -7.79 -27.94 -1.29
C PRO A 419 -8.26 -26.96 -0.22
N ALA A 420 -7.38 -26.12 0.34
CA ALA A 420 -7.75 -25.09 1.30
C ALA A 420 -8.63 -23.97 0.71
N LEU A 421 -8.69 -23.84 -0.63
CA LEU A 421 -9.55 -22.88 -1.33
C LEU A 421 -10.78 -23.57 -1.95
N GLN A 422 -10.99 -24.87 -1.71
CA GLN A 422 -12.20 -25.57 -2.10
C GLN A 422 -13.31 -25.20 -1.11
N LEU A 423 -14.14 -24.23 -1.49
CA LEU A 423 -15.36 -23.93 -0.75
C LEU A 423 -16.28 -25.17 -0.72
N GLU A 424 -16.94 -25.42 0.41
CA GLU A 424 -18.03 -26.39 0.54
C GLU A 424 -19.10 -26.20 -0.54
N ALA A 425 -19.31 -24.97 -1.01
CA ALA A 425 -20.26 -24.62 -2.06
C ALA A 425 -19.90 -25.16 -3.47
N GLY A 426 -18.65 -25.57 -3.71
CA GLY A 426 -18.16 -26.05 -5.01
C GLY A 426 -18.20 -27.57 -5.19
N HIS A 427 -18.51 -28.33 -4.13
CA HIS A 427 -18.41 -29.78 -4.19
C HIS A 427 -19.56 -30.37 -5.02
N GLY A 428 -19.23 -31.00 -6.15
CA GLY A 428 -20.20 -31.69 -7.01
C GLY A 428 -20.98 -30.82 -8.02
N LEU A 429 -20.60 -29.55 -8.23
CA LEU A 429 -21.23 -28.73 -9.26
C LEU A 429 -20.82 -29.18 -10.67
N SER A 430 -21.81 -29.43 -11.54
CA SER A 430 -21.62 -29.55 -12.99
C SER A 430 -20.88 -28.32 -13.55
N GLU A 431 -20.18 -28.43 -14.68
CA GLU A 431 -19.47 -27.30 -15.33
C GLU A 431 -20.35 -26.05 -15.50
N VAL A 432 -21.64 -26.24 -15.81
CA VAL A 432 -22.64 -25.16 -15.91
C VAL A 432 -22.95 -24.53 -14.54
N GLY A 433 -23.00 -25.34 -13.49
CA GLY A 433 -23.17 -24.88 -12.10
C GLY A 433 -21.97 -24.08 -11.61
N LEU A 434 -20.76 -24.51 -11.97
CA LEU A 434 -19.52 -23.80 -11.65
C LEU A 434 -19.43 -22.45 -12.39
N ALA A 435 -19.83 -22.40 -13.66
CA ALA A 435 -19.88 -21.15 -14.42
C ALA A 435 -20.88 -20.14 -13.82
N ARG A 436 -22.08 -20.61 -13.45
CA ARG A 436 -23.10 -19.78 -12.79
C ARG A 436 -22.62 -19.29 -11.41
N TRP A 437 -21.91 -20.14 -10.67
CA TRP A 437 -21.32 -19.77 -9.39
C TRP A 437 -20.24 -18.69 -9.55
N ARG A 438 -19.33 -18.84 -10.53
CA ARG A 438 -18.32 -17.82 -10.85
C ARG A 438 -18.96 -16.50 -11.24
N PHE A 439 -20.04 -16.53 -12.04
CA PHE A 439 -20.79 -15.32 -12.37
C PHE A 439 -21.38 -14.65 -11.12
N ASN A 440 -21.99 -15.41 -10.22
CA ASN A 440 -22.50 -14.88 -8.95
C ASN A 440 -21.39 -14.29 -8.07
N GLN A 441 -20.20 -14.87 -8.06
CA GLN A 441 -19.04 -14.30 -7.35
C GLN A 441 -18.59 -12.96 -7.95
N VAL A 442 -18.58 -12.84 -9.29
CA VAL A 442 -18.26 -11.56 -9.95
C VAL A 442 -19.31 -10.49 -9.64
N VAL A 443 -20.59 -10.85 -9.62
CA VAL A 443 -21.68 -9.94 -9.24
C VAL A 443 -21.54 -9.52 -7.77
N MET A 444 -21.24 -10.45 -6.87
CA MET A 444 -21.02 -10.20 -5.45
C MET A 444 -19.80 -9.30 -5.21
N LEU A 445 -18.70 -9.55 -5.93
CA LEU A 445 -17.52 -8.68 -5.97
C LEU A 445 -17.92 -7.25 -6.37
N GLY A 446 -18.69 -7.10 -7.45
CA GLY A 446 -19.19 -5.80 -7.90
C GLY A 446 -20.03 -5.09 -6.83
N PHE A 447 -20.93 -5.82 -6.17
CA PHE A 447 -21.74 -5.29 -5.07
C PHE A 447 -20.88 -4.82 -3.88
N GLN A 448 -19.96 -5.67 -3.40
CA GLN A 448 -19.06 -5.32 -2.29
C GLN A 448 -18.20 -4.10 -2.63
N PHE A 449 -17.66 -4.05 -3.85
CA PHE A 449 -16.81 -2.95 -4.29
C PHE A 449 -17.57 -1.63 -4.39
N ILE A 450 -18.79 -1.64 -4.95
CA ILE A 450 -19.64 -0.43 -5.04
C ILE A 450 -20.04 0.05 -3.65
N LEU A 451 -20.44 -0.87 -2.77
CA LEU A 451 -20.86 -0.53 -1.41
C LEU A 451 -19.69 0.09 -0.63
N GLU A 452 -18.49 -0.49 -0.70
CA GLU A 452 -17.28 0.06 -0.08
C GLU A 452 -16.99 1.48 -0.60
N ILE A 453 -17.05 1.70 -1.92
CA ILE A 453 -16.86 3.03 -2.52
C ILE A 453 -17.84 4.07 -1.97
N LEU A 454 -19.10 3.68 -1.77
CA LEU A 454 -20.12 4.58 -1.22
C LEU A 454 -19.86 4.89 0.25
N VAL A 455 -19.53 3.88 1.05
CA VAL A 455 -19.22 4.01 2.49
C VAL A 455 -18.00 4.92 2.68
N ASP A 456 -16.94 4.65 1.93
CA ASP A 456 -15.72 5.45 1.92
C ASP A 456 -15.96 6.90 1.55
N TYR A 457 -16.74 7.13 0.49
CA TYR A 457 -17.08 8.48 0.05
C TYR A 457 -17.83 9.26 1.14
N VAL A 458 -18.83 8.63 1.78
CA VAL A 458 -19.55 9.25 2.90
C VAL A 458 -18.62 9.54 4.07
N CYS A 459 -17.72 8.62 4.41
CA CYS A 459 -16.74 8.82 5.48
C CYS A 459 -15.81 10.01 5.20
N VAL A 460 -15.25 10.10 3.99
CA VAL A 460 -14.35 11.19 3.60
C VAL A 460 -15.08 12.54 3.65
N VAL A 461 -16.35 12.59 3.21
CA VAL A 461 -17.17 13.82 3.31
C VAL A 461 -17.37 14.23 4.76
N LEU A 462 -17.69 13.28 5.65
CA LEU A 462 -17.85 13.54 7.09
C LEU A 462 -16.53 14.01 7.74
N GLU A 463 -15.40 13.43 7.36
CA GLU A 463 -14.07 13.81 7.84
C GLU A 463 -13.66 15.21 7.37
N MET A 464 -13.94 15.55 6.11
CA MET A 464 -13.75 16.91 5.59
C MET A 464 -14.67 17.92 6.29
N ALA A 465 -15.90 17.53 6.62
CA ALA A 465 -16.82 18.36 7.39
C ALA A 465 -16.32 18.61 8.83
N ILE A 466 -15.60 17.65 9.42
CA ILE A 466 -14.91 17.80 10.72
C ILE A 466 -13.67 18.71 10.63
N GLY A 467 -13.15 18.95 9.41
CA GLY A 467 -12.04 19.87 9.14
C GLY A 467 -10.70 19.19 8.86
N LEU A 468 -10.73 17.96 8.32
CA LEU A 468 -9.53 17.24 7.88
C LEU A 468 -9.23 17.53 6.40
N GLU A 469 -7.97 17.85 6.08
CA GLU A 469 -7.50 18.16 4.73
C GLU A 469 -6.64 17.03 4.14
N PHE A 470 -6.88 16.69 2.86
CA PHE A 470 -6.26 15.54 2.18
C PHE A 470 -5.34 15.91 0.99
N GLU A 471 -5.14 17.20 0.69
CA GLU A 471 -4.44 17.66 -0.53
C GLU A 471 -3.04 17.06 -0.72
N ARG A 472 -2.31 16.87 0.39
CA ARG A 472 -0.92 16.39 0.37
C ARG A 472 -0.77 14.94 -0.10
N ILE A 473 -1.84 14.16 -0.07
CA ILE A 473 -1.83 12.76 -0.51
C ILE A 473 -2.01 12.67 -2.01
N GLN A 474 -2.75 13.60 -2.61
CA GLN A 474 -2.96 13.65 -4.05
C GLN A 474 -1.62 13.77 -4.80
N GLU A 475 -0.65 14.51 -4.25
CA GLU A 475 0.72 14.61 -4.77
C GLU A 475 1.49 13.27 -4.74
N ALA A 476 1.10 12.35 -3.87
CA ALA A 476 1.72 11.03 -3.73
C ALA A 476 0.96 9.92 -4.47
N SER A 477 -0.20 10.22 -5.07
CA SER A 477 -1.12 9.24 -5.67
C SER A 477 -0.46 8.29 -6.68
N THR A 478 0.31 8.81 -7.63
CA THR A 478 0.98 7.97 -8.65
C THR A 478 2.02 7.02 -8.04
N PHE A 479 2.77 7.49 -7.04
CA PHE A 479 3.71 6.64 -6.32
C PHE A 479 2.96 5.54 -5.54
N LEU A 480 1.87 5.94 -4.89
CA LEU A 480 1.06 5.07 -4.06
C LEU A 480 0.40 3.95 -4.90
N GLY A 481 -0.19 4.30 -6.04
CA GLY A 481 -0.79 3.32 -6.96
C GLY A 481 0.20 2.28 -7.47
N VAL A 482 1.41 2.68 -7.88
CA VAL A 482 2.41 1.73 -8.36
C VAL A 482 2.98 0.85 -7.23
N MET A 483 3.14 1.43 -6.04
CA MET A 483 3.59 0.68 -4.86
C MET A 483 2.55 -0.37 -4.44
N PHE A 484 1.27 0.02 -4.40
CA PHE A 484 0.18 -0.90 -4.11
C PHE A 484 -0.05 -1.95 -5.20
N MET A 485 0.21 -1.62 -6.46
CA MET A 485 0.20 -2.62 -7.55
C MET A 485 1.29 -3.67 -7.34
N THR A 486 2.49 -3.24 -6.94
CA THR A 486 3.60 -4.17 -6.59
C THR A 486 3.21 -5.04 -5.40
N LEU A 487 2.55 -4.46 -4.40
CA LEU A 487 2.07 -5.17 -3.22
C LEU A 487 0.97 -6.18 -3.57
N ALA A 488 0.04 -5.84 -4.46
CA ALA A 488 -1.02 -6.75 -4.92
C ALA A 488 -0.43 -7.99 -5.59
N VAL A 489 0.56 -7.81 -6.50
CA VAL A 489 1.28 -8.91 -7.14
C VAL A 489 2.03 -9.76 -6.11
N LEU A 490 2.70 -9.14 -5.14
CA LEU A 490 3.41 -9.83 -4.07
C LEU A 490 2.45 -10.63 -3.19
N ASN A 491 1.33 -10.04 -2.78
CA ASN A 491 0.32 -10.67 -1.95
C ASN A 491 -0.32 -11.88 -2.63
N VAL A 492 -0.63 -11.75 -3.93
CA VAL A 492 -1.07 -12.87 -4.77
C VAL A 492 0.01 -13.95 -4.86
N SER A 493 1.27 -13.58 -5.05
CA SER A 493 2.39 -14.55 -5.11
C SER A 493 2.59 -15.31 -3.79
N ILE A 494 2.47 -14.62 -2.65
CA ILE A 494 2.52 -15.25 -1.32
C ILE A 494 1.36 -16.21 -1.18
N SER A 495 0.15 -15.77 -1.51
CA SER A 495 -1.05 -16.58 -1.35
C SER A 495 -1.03 -17.80 -2.27
N SER A 496 -0.65 -17.65 -3.54
CA SER A 496 -0.57 -18.77 -4.48
C SER A 496 0.50 -19.79 -4.11
N ALA A 497 1.65 -19.37 -3.59
CA ALA A 497 2.70 -20.28 -3.13
C ALA A 497 2.34 -20.95 -1.79
N VAL A 498 1.74 -20.20 -0.86
CA VAL A 498 1.43 -20.69 0.49
C VAL A 498 0.17 -21.55 0.52
N TYR A 499 -0.83 -21.34 -0.33
CA TYR A 499 -2.00 -22.24 -0.39
C TYR A 499 -1.77 -23.50 -1.23
N LEU A 500 -0.65 -23.59 -1.94
CA LEU A 500 -0.31 -24.75 -2.76
C LEU A 500 0.02 -25.97 -1.88
N CYS A 501 -0.83 -27.00 -1.87
CA CYS A 501 -0.69 -28.18 -1.02
C CYS A 501 0.28 -29.22 -1.54
#